data_AF-A0A9E4KWC8-F1
#
_entry.id   AF-A0A9E4KWC8-F1
#
_cell.length_a   1.000
_cell.length_b   1.000
_cell.length_c   1.000
_cell.angle_alpha   90.00
_cell.angle_beta   90.00
_cell.angle_gamma   90.00
#
_symmetry.space_group_name_H-M   'P 1'
#
loop_
_entity.id
_entity.type
_entity.pdbx_description
1 polymer ?
#
loop_
_entity_poly.entity_id
_entity_poly.type
_entity_poly.pdbx_seq_one_letter_code
_entity_poly.pdbx_strand_id
1 'polypeptide(L)'
;MRALLIGDIMGKPGRRALEAVLPQLREEEALDLVIANGENAAGGYGLTAETTDAILDAGVDIITSGNHIWDQREVISLMESELPILRPANYPAGAPGRGMLRMGDAVVINLQGRVFMPEGTDSPWTVVDDLLAQLEDDPPRYVFVDFHTEATSEQTA
;
A
#
# COMPACT_ATOMS: atom_id res chain seq x y z
N MET A 1 -9.80 4.09 16.74
CA MET A 1 -8.90 3.28 15.92
C MET A 1 -7.46 3.54 16.32
N ARG A 2 -6.67 2.49 16.49
CA ARG A 2 -5.21 2.50 16.60
C ARG A 2 -4.66 1.86 15.32
N ALA A 3 -4.02 2.66 14.49
CA ALA A 3 -3.43 2.21 13.23
C ALA A 3 -1.90 2.20 13.32
N LEU A 4 -1.28 1.20 12.69
CA LEU A 4 0.17 1.13 12.49
C LEU A 4 0.47 1.16 10.99
N LEU A 5 1.35 2.06 10.57
CA LEU A 5 1.88 2.12 9.22
C LEU A 5 3.34 1.67 9.26
N ILE A 6 3.66 0.64 8.48
CA ILE A 6 4.99 0.05 8.37
C ILE A 6 5.54 0.46 7.00
N GLY A 7 6.73 1.05 6.99
CA GLY A 7 7.44 1.36 5.76
C GLY A 7 7.87 0.10 4.99
N ASP A 8 8.69 0.31 3.97
CA ASP A 8 9.08 -0.72 3.01
C ASP A 8 9.62 -2.00 3.64
N ILE A 9 8.93 -3.11 3.35
CA ILE A 9 9.36 -4.44 3.73
C ILE A 9 10.45 -4.90 2.77
N MET A 10 11.71 -4.75 3.20
CA MET A 10 12.88 -5.07 2.38
C MET A 10 13.22 -6.57 2.40
N GLY A 11 12.77 -7.30 1.40
CA GLY A 11 13.18 -8.69 1.15
C GLY A 11 12.90 -9.64 2.30
N LYS A 12 13.68 -10.73 2.36
CA LYS A 12 13.60 -11.74 3.43
C LYS A 12 13.88 -11.15 4.83
N PRO A 13 14.87 -10.25 5.03
CA PRO A 13 15.10 -9.65 6.34
C PRO A 13 13.91 -8.84 6.85
N GLY A 14 13.28 -8.03 5.98
CA GLY A 14 12.09 -7.26 6.33
C GLY A 14 10.93 -8.16 6.74
N ARG A 15 10.63 -9.20 5.96
CA ARG A 15 9.57 -10.17 6.32
C ARG A 15 9.83 -10.88 7.64
N ARG A 16 11.07 -11.31 7.90
CA ARG A 16 11.42 -11.94 9.18
C ARG A 16 11.27 -10.99 10.38
N ALA A 17 11.57 -9.70 10.19
CA ALA A 17 11.35 -8.71 11.24
C ALA A 17 9.86 -8.51 11.50
N LEU A 18 9.06 -8.43 10.42
CA LEU A 18 7.60 -8.34 10.49
C LEU A 18 7.01 -9.54 11.25
N GLU A 19 7.31 -10.77 10.81
CA GLU A 19 6.84 -12.02 11.41
C GLU A 19 7.21 -12.13 12.90
N ALA A 20 8.38 -11.64 13.30
CA ALA A 20 8.88 -11.75 14.66
C ALA A 20 8.29 -10.71 15.63
N VAL A 21 7.88 -9.54 15.14
CA VAL A 21 7.54 -8.38 15.99
C VAL A 21 6.06 -8.02 15.90
N LEU A 22 5.48 -8.05 14.70
CA LEU A 22 4.13 -7.52 14.47
C LEU A 22 3.04 -8.24 15.30
N PRO A 23 3.01 -9.59 15.40
CA PRO A 23 1.95 -10.26 16.16
C PRO A 23 1.87 -9.81 17.62
N GLN A 24 3.03 -9.72 18.30
CA GLN A 24 3.10 -9.23 19.68
C GLN A 24 2.70 -7.75 19.77
N LEU A 25 3.19 -6.91 18.85
CA LEU A 25 2.88 -5.49 18.83
C LEU A 25 1.38 -5.22 18.61
N ARG A 26 0.71 -6.05 17.78
CA ARG A 26 -0.75 -5.98 17.59
C ARG A 26 -1.50 -6.20 18.89
N GLU A 27 -1.09 -7.18 19.68
CA GLU A 27 -1.71 -7.48 20.98
C GLU A 27 -1.43 -6.38 22.01
N GLU A 28 -0.16 -6.00 22.18
CA GLU A 28 0.27 -5.02 23.19
C GLU A 28 -0.33 -3.63 22.96
N GLU A 29 -0.39 -3.21 21.70
CA GLU A 29 -0.91 -1.89 21.34
C GLU A 29 -2.37 -1.94 20.92
N ALA A 30 -3.03 -3.10 20.97
CA ALA A 30 -4.43 -3.29 20.53
C ALA A 30 -4.69 -2.64 19.15
N LEU A 31 -3.89 -3.03 18.15
CA LEU A 31 -3.94 -2.45 16.81
C LEU A 31 -5.21 -2.90 16.06
N ASP A 32 -5.99 -1.91 15.62
CA ASP A 32 -7.22 -2.11 14.85
C ASP A 32 -6.95 -2.24 13.34
N LEU A 33 -5.86 -1.63 12.86
CA LEU A 33 -5.50 -1.59 11.44
C LEU A 33 -3.97 -1.55 11.29
N VAL A 34 -3.41 -2.43 10.46
CA VAL A 34 -1.99 -2.45 10.10
C VAL A 34 -1.86 -2.35 8.59
N ILE A 35 -1.16 -1.32 8.14
CA ILE A 35 -0.83 -1.07 6.74
C ILE A 35 0.67 -1.23 6.59
N ALA A 36 1.13 -1.97 5.58
CA ALA A 36 2.55 -2.11 5.32
C ALA A 36 2.87 -1.91 3.83
N ASN A 37 3.97 -1.22 3.54
CA ASN A 37 4.45 -1.12 2.16
C ASN A 37 5.25 -2.39 1.79
N GLY A 38 4.73 -3.15 0.83
CA GLY A 38 5.28 -4.42 0.39
C GLY A 38 6.12 -4.34 -0.88
N GLU A 39 6.39 -3.16 -1.45
CA GLU A 39 6.92 -3.07 -2.82
C GLU A 39 8.29 -3.72 -3.02
N ASN A 40 9.04 -3.97 -1.95
CA ASN A 40 10.39 -4.54 -2.00
C ASN A 40 10.46 -5.95 -1.39
N ALA A 41 9.31 -6.60 -1.18
CA ALA A 41 9.26 -7.88 -0.47
C ALA A 41 9.87 -9.03 -1.28
N ALA A 42 9.63 -9.13 -2.58
CA ALA A 42 10.11 -10.25 -3.40
C ALA A 42 11.58 -10.07 -3.82
N GLY A 43 12.51 -10.48 -2.97
CA GLY A 43 13.94 -10.41 -3.28
C GLY A 43 14.48 -8.98 -3.46
N GLY A 44 13.75 -7.99 -2.94
CA GLY A 44 14.07 -6.56 -3.07
C GLY A 44 13.18 -5.82 -4.07
N TYR A 45 12.35 -6.50 -4.89
CA TYR A 45 11.55 -5.86 -5.93
C TYR A 45 10.22 -6.62 -6.19
N GLY A 46 9.11 -5.93 -5.99
CA GLY A 46 7.74 -6.41 -6.17
C GLY A 46 7.24 -7.35 -5.07
N LEU A 47 6.14 -8.04 -5.39
CA LEU A 47 5.45 -9.00 -4.52
C LEU A 47 5.20 -10.31 -5.25
N THR A 48 5.42 -11.43 -4.56
CA THR A 48 4.97 -12.76 -4.98
C THR A 48 3.81 -13.25 -4.12
N ALA A 49 3.13 -14.31 -4.54
CA ALA A 49 2.09 -14.96 -3.76
C ALA A 49 2.63 -15.37 -2.38
N GLU A 50 3.78 -16.03 -2.36
CA GLU A 50 4.47 -16.46 -1.13
C GLU A 50 4.78 -15.27 -0.20
N THR A 51 5.30 -14.16 -0.73
CA THR A 51 5.61 -13.00 0.12
C THR A 51 4.37 -12.28 0.59
N THR A 52 3.30 -12.28 -0.22
CA THR A 52 2.02 -11.67 0.12
C THR A 52 1.39 -12.43 1.28
N ASP A 53 1.29 -13.75 1.16
CA ASP A 53 0.75 -14.62 2.21
C ASP A 53 1.53 -14.45 3.52
N ALA A 54 2.87 -14.45 3.46
CA ALA A 54 3.71 -14.24 4.64
C ALA A 54 3.47 -12.88 5.33
N ILE A 55 3.23 -11.82 4.55
CA ILE A 55 2.95 -10.47 5.09
C ILE A 55 1.56 -10.43 5.75
N LEU A 56 0.56 -11.02 5.12
CA LEU A 56 -0.80 -11.08 5.67
C LEU A 56 -0.86 -11.98 6.92
N ASP A 57 -0.21 -13.14 6.89
CA ASP A 57 -0.13 -14.09 8.00
C ASP A 57 0.61 -13.49 9.22
N ALA A 58 1.55 -12.57 9.00
CA ALA A 58 2.19 -11.82 10.08
C ALA A 58 1.26 -10.80 10.76
N GLY A 59 0.08 -10.56 10.19
CA GLY A 59 -0.95 -9.67 10.72
C GLY A 59 -1.00 -8.30 10.05
N VAL A 60 -0.56 -8.15 8.80
CA VAL A 60 -0.84 -6.94 8.01
C VAL A 60 -2.24 -7.04 7.41
N ASP A 61 -3.03 -5.97 7.51
CA ASP A 61 -4.40 -5.95 6.99
C ASP A 61 -4.45 -5.44 5.54
N ILE A 62 -3.62 -4.45 5.19
CA ILE A 62 -3.56 -3.87 3.84
C ILE A 62 -2.10 -3.72 3.42
N ILE A 63 -1.79 -4.21 2.21
CA ILE A 63 -0.47 -4.09 1.61
C ILE A 63 -0.51 -2.93 0.61
N THR A 64 0.30 -1.91 0.86
CA THR A 64 0.55 -0.80 -0.08
C THR A 64 1.83 -1.08 -0.87
N SER A 65 2.11 -0.29 -1.90
CA SER A 65 3.27 -0.50 -2.75
C SER A 65 3.80 0.81 -3.33
N GLY A 66 4.59 0.73 -4.40
CA GLY A 66 5.29 1.83 -5.03
C GLY A 66 5.62 1.50 -6.47
N ASN A 67 6.75 2.02 -6.96
CA ASN A 67 7.15 1.83 -8.35
C ASN A 67 7.56 0.39 -8.69
N HIS A 68 7.91 -0.43 -7.69
CA HIS A 68 8.31 -1.83 -7.91
C HIS A 68 7.15 -2.81 -7.99
N ILE A 69 5.90 -2.33 -7.93
CA ILE A 69 4.71 -3.20 -7.92
C ILE A 69 4.63 -4.12 -9.14
N TRP A 70 5.18 -3.74 -10.30
CA TRP A 70 5.10 -4.52 -11.55
C TRP A 70 6.26 -5.48 -11.80
N ASP A 71 7.28 -5.52 -10.93
CA ASP A 71 8.50 -6.28 -11.18
C ASP A 71 8.30 -7.80 -11.11
N GLN A 72 7.25 -8.25 -10.42
CA GLN A 72 6.84 -9.65 -10.39
C GLN A 72 5.55 -9.84 -11.20
N ARG A 73 5.62 -10.55 -12.33
CA ARG A 73 4.46 -10.69 -13.25
C ARG A 73 3.20 -11.27 -12.60
N GLU A 74 3.36 -12.13 -11.60
CA GLU A 74 2.24 -12.78 -10.92
C GLU A 74 1.42 -11.82 -10.03
N VAL A 75 1.97 -10.65 -9.69
CA VAL A 75 1.26 -9.62 -8.91
C VAL A 75 -0.05 -9.18 -9.56
N ILE A 76 -0.13 -9.25 -10.90
CA ILE A 76 -1.35 -8.93 -11.66
C ILE A 76 -2.47 -9.87 -11.23
N SER A 77 -2.22 -11.18 -11.22
CA SER A 77 -3.19 -12.18 -10.77
C SER A 77 -3.54 -12.02 -9.29
N LEU A 78 -2.59 -11.61 -8.45
CA LEU A 78 -2.84 -11.33 -7.03
C LEU A 78 -3.78 -10.13 -6.86
N MET A 79 -3.60 -9.07 -7.64
CA MET A 79 -4.43 -7.88 -7.60
C MET A 79 -5.81 -8.06 -8.26
N GLU A 80 -5.97 -9.05 -9.14
CA GLU A 80 -7.27 -9.48 -9.67
C GLU A 80 -8.07 -10.34 -8.67
N SER A 81 -7.42 -10.82 -7.60
CA SER A 81 -8.08 -11.52 -6.50
C SER A 81 -8.64 -10.56 -5.45
N GLU A 82 -9.23 -11.10 -4.39
CA GLU A 82 -9.74 -10.30 -3.26
C GLU A 82 -8.65 -9.89 -2.24
N LEU A 83 -7.38 -10.21 -2.49
CA LEU A 83 -6.28 -9.87 -1.59
C LEU A 83 -6.16 -8.34 -1.39
N PRO A 84 -5.91 -7.85 -0.16
CA PRO A 84 -5.94 -6.43 0.17
C PRO A 84 -4.65 -5.70 -0.25
N ILE A 85 -4.28 -5.81 -1.53
CA ILE A 85 -3.11 -5.18 -2.15
C ILE A 85 -3.55 -3.89 -2.85
N LEU A 86 -2.80 -2.81 -2.62
CA LEU A 86 -2.94 -1.52 -3.27
C LEU A 86 -1.71 -1.23 -4.13
N ARG A 87 -1.96 -0.82 -5.38
CA ARG A 87 -0.98 -0.18 -6.25
C ARG A 87 -1.16 1.34 -6.24
N PRO A 88 -0.17 2.15 -6.65
CA PRO A 88 -0.38 3.59 -6.77
C PRO A 88 -1.59 3.94 -7.64
N ALA A 89 -2.52 4.73 -7.10
CA ALA A 89 -3.82 5.00 -7.72
C ALA A 89 -3.69 5.79 -9.02
N ASN A 90 -2.62 6.59 -9.13
CA ASN A 90 -2.30 7.42 -10.28
C ASN A 90 -1.54 6.70 -11.41
N TYR A 91 -1.56 5.37 -11.46
CA TYR A 91 -1.28 4.66 -12.72
C TYR A 91 -2.43 4.85 -13.73
N PRO A 92 -2.15 4.81 -15.04
CA PRO A 92 -3.15 5.09 -16.08
C PRO A 92 -4.38 4.20 -15.99
N ALA A 93 -5.51 4.73 -16.45
CA ALA A 93 -6.76 3.99 -16.53
C ALA A 93 -6.58 2.64 -17.26
N GLY A 94 -7.08 1.57 -16.65
CA GLY A 94 -6.92 0.19 -17.12
C GLY A 94 -5.73 -0.57 -16.52
N ALA A 95 -4.88 0.07 -15.72
CA ALA A 95 -3.87 -0.64 -14.93
C ALA A 95 -4.55 -1.63 -13.95
N PRO A 96 -4.06 -2.88 -13.84
CA PRO A 96 -4.65 -3.88 -12.95
C PRO A 96 -4.69 -3.45 -11.49
N GLY A 97 -5.62 -4.04 -10.73
CA GLY A 97 -5.77 -3.79 -9.31
C GLY A 97 -6.39 -2.43 -8.98
N ARG A 98 -6.31 -2.09 -7.70
CA ARG A 98 -6.96 -0.94 -7.07
C ARG A 98 -5.94 -0.06 -6.37
N GLY A 99 -6.24 1.25 -6.32
CA GLY A 99 -5.44 2.23 -5.60
C GLY A 99 -6.04 2.73 -4.28
N MET A 100 -7.25 2.26 -3.96
CA MET A 100 -7.98 2.61 -2.74
C MET A 100 -8.73 1.38 -2.22
N LEU A 101 -8.75 1.20 -0.90
CA LEU A 101 -9.50 0.12 -0.24
C LEU A 101 -10.10 0.65 1.08
N ARG A 102 -11.38 0.34 1.32
CA ARG A 102 -12.07 0.62 2.59
C ARG A 102 -12.01 -0.61 3.50
N MET A 103 -11.69 -0.40 4.77
CA MET A 103 -11.72 -1.41 5.82
C MET A 103 -12.28 -0.82 7.10
N GLY A 104 -13.47 -1.26 7.50
CA GLY A 104 -14.19 -0.67 8.63
C GLY A 104 -14.52 0.81 8.39
N ASP A 105 -14.15 1.67 9.33
CA ASP A 105 -14.33 3.12 9.26
C ASP A 105 -13.12 3.86 8.64
N ALA A 106 -12.15 3.13 8.09
CA ALA A 106 -10.96 3.67 7.44
C ALA A 106 -10.91 3.38 5.93
N VAL A 107 -10.29 4.29 5.19
CA VAL A 107 -9.90 4.11 3.79
C VAL A 107 -8.39 4.27 3.67
N VAL A 108 -7.74 3.40 2.89
CA VAL A 108 -6.32 3.50 2.55
C VAL A 108 -6.19 3.78 1.07
N ILE A 109 -5.37 4.77 0.73
CA ILE A 109 -5.03 5.19 -0.63
C ILE A 109 -3.52 5.03 -0.80
N ASN A 110 -3.09 4.48 -1.93
CA ASN A 110 -1.68 4.46 -2.31
C ASN A 110 -1.48 5.37 -3.53
N LEU A 111 -0.44 6.20 -3.53
CA LEU A 111 -0.10 7.12 -4.61
C LEU A 111 1.41 7.09 -4.87
N GLN A 112 1.82 7.48 -6.07
CA GLN A 112 3.22 7.63 -6.42
C GLN A 112 3.52 9.08 -6.81
N GLY A 113 4.63 9.60 -6.33
CA GLY A 113 5.19 10.86 -6.79
C GLY A 113 5.62 10.80 -8.25
N ARG A 114 5.98 11.95 -8.80
CA ARG A 114 6.41 12.11 -10.19
C ARG A 114 7.81 12.69 -10.29
N VAL A 115 8.28 13.40 -9.28
CA VAL A 115 9.60 14.02 -9.32
C VAL A 115 10.66 12.95 -9.03
N PHE A 116 11.56 12.71 -9.99
CA PHE A 116 12.60 11.67 -9.96
C PHE A 116 12.09 10.22 -9.90
N MET A 117 10.80 10.00 -10.18
CA MET A 117 10.17 8.68 -10.25
C MET A 117 10.01 8.22 -11.71
N PRO A 118 9.74 6.92 -11.97
CA PRO A 118 9.42 6.45 -13.32
C PRO A 118 8.26 7.22 -13.95
N GLU A 119 8.39 7.53 -15.24
CA GLU A 119 7.34 8.22 -16.00
C GLU A 119 6.11 7.33 -16.22
N GLY A 120 4.98 7.96 -16.59
CA GLY A 120 3.76 7.24 -16.97
C GLY A 120 2.69 7.19 -15.90
N THR A 121 2.79 8.00 -14.85
CA THR A 121 1.72 8.23 -13.87
C THR A 121 1.03 9.57 -14.07
N ASP A 122 -0.28 9.58 -13.78
CA ASP A 122 -1.09 10.79 -13.73
C ASP A 122 -0.74 11.66 -12.51
N SER A 123 -1.26 12.89 -12.50
CA SER A 123 -1.08 13.82 -11.37
C SER A 123 -1.60 13.20 -10.07
N PRO A 124 -0.76 12.97 -9.04
CA PRO A 124 -1.23 12.42 -7.77
C PRO A 124 -2.24 13.34 -7.09
N TRP A 125 -2.12 14.66 -7.29
CA TRP A 125 -3.03 15.67 -6.75
C TRP A 125 -4.44 15.55 -7.34
N THR A 126 -4.54 15.46 -8.66
CA THR A 126 -5.83 15.33 -9.33
C THR A 126 -6.50 14.01 -8.98
N VAL A 127 -5.71 12.92 -8.95
CA VAL A 127 -6.22 11.60 -8.64
C VAL A 127 -6.68 11.51 -7.18
N VAL A 128 -5.96 12.10 -6.22
CA VAL A 128 -6.41 12.07 -4.82
C VAL A 128 -7.68 12.91 -4.62
N ASP A 129 -7.80 14.07 -5.27
CA ASP A 129 -9.03 14.87 -5.24
C ASP A 129 -10.23 14.07 -5.77
N ASP A 130 -10.06 13.40 -6.92
CA ASP A 130 -11.11 12.56 -7.53
C ASP A 130 -11.48 11.36 -6.65
N LEU A 131 -10.51 10.75 -5.95
CA LEU A 131 -10.77 9.65 -5.02
C LEU A 131 -11.51 10.12 -3.77
N LEU A 132 -11.12 11.27 -3.21
CA LEU A 132 -11.78 11.83 -2.03
C LEU A 132 -13.22 12.26 -2.36
N ALA A 133 -13.45 12.81 -3.55
CA ALA A 133 -14.80 13.17 -4.02
C ALA A 133 -15.74 11.94 -4.09
N GLN A 134 -15.22 10.76 -4.45
CA GLN A 134 -16.00 9.51 -4.47
C GLN A 134 -16.47 9.05 -3.08
N LEU A 135 -15.88 9.58 -2.02
CA LEU A 135 -16.20 9.22 -0.63
C LEU A 135 -17.18 10.20 0.02
N GLU A 136 -17.59 11.28 -0.65
CA GLU A 136 -18.41 12.34 -0.03
C GLU A 136 -19.81 11.86 0.40
N ASP A 137 -20.42 10.93 -0.34
CA ASP A 137 -21.74 10.39 -0.04
C ASP A 137 -21.75 9.46 1.18
N ASP A 138 -20.60 8.86 1.50
CA ASP A 138 -20.43 7.97 2.65
C ASP A 138 -19.01 8.15 3.21
N PRO A 139 -18.74 9.25 3.95
CA PRO A 139 -17.39 9.62 4.32
C PRO A 139 -16.81 8.68 5.38
N PRO A 140 -15.57 8.18 5.20
CA PRO A 140 -14.91 7.40 6.23
C PRO A 140 -14.51 8.29 7.41
N ARG A 141 -14.33 7.69 8.58
CA ARG A 141 -13.80 8.42 9.74
C ARG A 141 -12.31 8.70 9.61
N TYR A 142 -11.59 7.82 8.94
CA TYR A 142 -10.13 7.91 8.75
C TYR A 142 -9.77 7.71 7.27
N VAL A 143 -8.84 8.52 6.78
CA VAL A 143 -8.20 8.32 5.47
C VAL A 143 -6.69 8.26 5.70
N PHE A 144 -6.08 7.16 5.27
CA PHE A 144 -4.64 6.97 5.27
C PHE A 144 -4.13 7.03 3.83
N VAL A 145 -3.06 7.77 3.61
CA VAL A 145 -2.42 7.88 2.29
C VAL A 145 -0.98 7.41 2.43
N ASP A 146 -0.61 6.34 1.72
CA ASP A 146 0.78 6.02 1.44
C ASP A 146 1.19 6.72 0.14
N PHE A 147 1.94 7.81 0.29
CA PHE A 147 2.45 8.60 -0.83
C PHE A 147 3.93 8.26 -1.07
N HIS A 148 4.15 7.39 -2.05
CA HIS A 148 5.45 6.82 -2.38
C HIS A 148 6.23 7.77 -3.32
N THR A 149 7.15 8.54 -2.76
CA THR A 149 7.84 9.65 -3.46
C THR A 149 9.34 9.67 -3.19
N GLU A 150 10.13 10.11 -4.17
CA GLU A 150 11.56 10.39 -3.97
C GLU A 150 11.81 11.85 -3.49
N ALA A 151 11.11 12.82 -4.07
CA ALA A 151 11.36 14.23 -3.77
C ALA A 151 10.61 14.72 -2.52
N THR A 152 11.36 15.15 -1.51
CA THR A 152 10.82 15.74 -0.28
C THR A 152 9.93 16.97 -0.52
N SER A 153 10.21 17.74 -1.57
CA SER A 153 9.39 18.88 -1.98
C SER A 153 8.00 18.45 -2.46
N GLU A 154 7.89 17.30 -3.12
CA GLU A 154 6.60 16.75 -3.57
C GLU A 154 5.85 16.16 -2.38
N GLN A 155 6.53 15.46 -1.48
CA GLN A 155 5.92 14.88 -0.27
C GLN A 155 5.33 15.93 0.69
N THR A 156 5.90 17.13 0.73
CA THR A 156 5.48 18.21 1.66
C THR A 156 4.38 19.11 1.09
N ALA A 157 4.20 19.14 -0.24
CA ALA A 157 3.27 20.02 -0.92
C ALA A 157 1.81 19.63 -0.63
#